data_AF-A0AAC8TDH8-F1
#
_entry.id   AF-A0AAC8TDH8-F1
#
_cell.length_a   1.000
_cell.length_b   1.000
_cell.length_c   1.000
_cell.angle_alpha   90.00
_cell.angle_beta   90.00
_cell.angle_gamma   90.00
#
_symmetry.space_group_name_H-M   'P 1'
#
loop_
_entity.id
_entity.type
_entity.pdbx_description
1 polymer ?
#
loop_
_entity_poly.entity_id
_entity_poly.type
_entity_poly.pdbx_seq_one_letter_code
_entity_poly.pdbx_strand_id
1 'polypeptide(L)'
;MAVVRDAQTFSPELIAEQCGWVHLFLSQAAPPSEWLILPIAPEIAVFLFRDEHLLRPLLPVSPSFEQLIRGRYEPNKVLAEIFAQAGEQPFPEALRRRLDQADLSSLWAVAPELRPLEEFLLGKLAAQQPGTAP
;
A
#
# COMPACT_ATOMS: atom_id res chain seq x y z
N MET A 1 -1.37 -8.83 -11.56
CA MET A 1 -0.39 -7.73 -11.47
C MET A 1 -1.08 -6.58 -10.78
N ALA A 2 -0.58 -6.10 -9.64
CA ALA A 2 -1.13 -4.95 -8.94
C ALA A 2 -0.25 -3.73 -9.27
N VAL A 3 -0.88 -2.61 -9.66
CA VAL A 3 -0.19 -1.35 -9.91
C VAL A 3 -0.68 -0.36 -8.87
N VAL A 4 0.22 0.13 -8.03
CA VAL A 4 -0.06 1.19 -7.06
C VAL A 4 0.40 2.51 -7.67
N ARG A 5 -0.50 3.49 -7.70
CA ARG A 5 -0.19 4.86 -8.13
C ARG A 5 -0.56 5.81 -7.01
N ASP A 6 0.37 6.70 -6.67
CA ASP A 6 0.11 7.74 -5.68
C ASP A 6 -0.89 8.77 -6.22
N ALA A 7 -1.73 9.30 -5.33
CA ALA A 7 -2.68 10.34 -5.68
C ALA A 7 -1.92 11.62 -6.01
N GLN A 8 -2.24 12.25 -7.15
CA GLN A 8 -1.62 13.52 -7.53
C GLN A 8 -2.23 14.73 -6.80
N THR A 9 -3.27 14.49 -6.00
CA THR A 9 -4.05 15.49 -5.27
C THR A 9 -4.73 14.86 -4.06
N PHE A 10 -5.09 15.69 -3.08
CA PHE A 10 -5.85 15.31 -1.89
C PHE A 10 -7.34 15.72 -1.97
N SER A 11 -7.79 16.35 -3.06
CA SER A 11 -9.20 16.68 -3.26
C SER A 11 -10.03 15.41 -3.51
N PRO A 12 -11.04 15.12 -2.67
CA PRO A 12 -11.89 13.93 -2.83
C PRO A 12 -12.60 13.90 -4.17
N GLU A 13 -13.04 15.04 -4.68
CA GLU A 13 -13.77 15.17 -5.95
C GLU A 13 -12.87 14.80 -7.13
N LEU A 14 -11.63 15.33 -7.14
CA LEU A 14 -10.65 15.02 -8.18
C LEU A 14 -10.19 13.56 -8.11
N ILE A 15 -10.04 12.99 -6.90
CA ILE A 15 -9.72 11.57 -6.72
C ILE A 15 -10.85 10.70 -7.29
N ALA A 16 -12.11 11.01 -6.95
CA ALA A 16 -13.27 10.26 -7.43
C ALA A 16 -13.40 10.33 -8.96
N GLU A 17 -13.18 11.51 -9.54
CA GLU A 17 -13.15 11.71 -10.98
C GLU A 17 -12.05 10.87 -11.64
N GLN A 18 -10.82 10.93 -11.14
CA GLN A 18 -9.70 10.14 -11.66
C GLN A 18 -9.98 8.63 -11.57
N CYS A 19 -10.55 8.16 -10.47
CA CYS A 19 -10.94 6.76 -10.32
C CYS A 19 -12.02 6.36 -11.34
N GLY A 20 -12.98 7.24 -11.61
CA GLY A 20 -13.99 7.03 -12.66
C GLY A 20 -13.36 6.87 -14.04
N TRP A 21 -12.40 7.74 -14.39
CA TRP A 21 -11.66 7.63 -15.66
C TRP A 21 -10.88 6.32 -15.76
N VAL A 22 -10.12 5.97 -14.72
CA VAL A 22 -9.34 4.71 -14.70
C VAL A 22 -10.26 3.50 -14.83
N HIS A 23 -11.40 3.49 -14.11
CA HIS A 23 -12.40 2.44 -14.21
C HIS A 23 -12.95 2.29 -15.63
N LEU A 24 -13.30 3.41 -16.28
CA LEU A 24 -13.78 3.41 -17.65
C LEU A 24 -12.75 2.81 -18.61
N PHE A 25 -11.48 3.19 -18.50
CA PHE A 25 -10.42 2.65 -19.35
C PHE A 25 -10.17 1.16 -19.10
N LEU A 26 -10.10 0.74 -17.84
CA LEU A 26 -9.86 -0.67 -17.50
C LEU A 26 -11.02 -1.58 -17.93
N SER A 27 -12.26 -1.12 -17.80
CA SER A 27 -13.44 -1.90 -18.26
C SER A 27 -13.44 -2.17 -19.76
N GLN A 28 -12.77 -1.34 -20.56
CA GLN A 28 -12.62 -1.55 -22.00
C GLN A 28 -11.43 -2.46 -22.32
N ALA A 29 -10.41 -2.50 -21.45
CA ALA A 29 -9.18 -3.24 -21.67
C ALA A 29 -9.23 -4.70 -21.16
N ALA A 30 -9.96 -4.95 -20.07
CA ALA A 30 -10.00 -6.26 -19.41
C ALA A 30 -11.32 -6.47 -18.62
N PRO A 31 -11.76 -7.73 -18.43
CA PRO A 31 -12.95 -8.01 -17.62
C PRO A 31 -12.74 -7.57 -16.16
N PRO A 32 -13.80 -7.18 -15.42
CA PRO A 32 -13.70 -6.71 -14.03
C PRO A 32 -13.07 -7.71 -13.07
N SER A 33 -13.07 -9.01 -13.41
CA SER A 33 -12.39 -10.04 -12.63
C SER A 33 -10.86 -9.96 -12.70
N GLU A 34 -10.29 -9.16 -13.60
CA GLU A 34 -8.85 -9.06 -13.84
C GLU A 34 -8.19 -7.84 -13.20
N TRP A 35 -8.97 -6.91 -12.67
CA TRP A 35 -8.46 -5.69 -12.07
C TRP A 35 -9.31 -5.27 -10.87
N LEU A 36 -8.67 -4.52 -9.96
CA LEU A 36 -9.30 -3.89 -8.82
C LEU A 36 -8.73 -2.48 -8.70
N ILE A 37 -9.60 -1.48 -8.61
CA ILE A 37 -9.20 -0.11 -8.29
C ILE A 37 -9.54 0.15 -6.83
N LEU A 38 -8.53 0.48 -6.03
CA LEU A 38 -8.73 0.90 -4.64
C LEU A 38 -8.26 2.34 -4.49
N PRO A 39 -9.19 3.29 -4.30
CA PRO A 39 -8.85 4.66 -3.96
C PRO A 39 -8.45 4.72 -2.49
N ILE A 40 -7.23 4.28 -2.19
CA ILE A 40 -6.66 4.41 -0.86
C ILE A 40 -5.96 5.76 -0.86
N ALA A 41 -6.29 6.64 0.09
CA ALA A 41 -5.48 7.83 0.34
C ALA A 41 -4.00 7.41 0.51
N PRO A 42 -2.99 8.29 0.33
CA PRO A 42 -1.57 7.94 0.52
C PRO A 42 -1.19 7.54 1.96
N GLU A 43 -2.16 7.11 2.75
CA GLU A 43 -2.13 6.70 4.14
C GLU A 43 -1.61 5.28 4.36
N ILE A 44 -1.16 4.52 3.34
CA ILE A 44 -0.39 3.28 3.60
C ILE A 44 0.75 3.57 4.55
N ALA A 45 1.48 4.66 4.28
CA ALA A 45 2.56 5.11 5.13
C ALA A 45 2.07 5.57 6.52
N VAL A 46 0.85 6.13 6.63
CA VAL A 46 0.20 6.42 7.92
C VAL A 46 -0.11 5.13 8.69
N PHE A 47 -0.61 4.07 8.03
CA PHE A 47 -0.87 2.78 8.68
C PHE A 47 0.42 2.16 9.22
N LEU A 48 1.55 2.32 8.52
CA LEU A 48 2.85 1.92 9.06
C LEU A 48 3.12 2.63 10.39
N PHE A 49 2.91 3.95 10.50
CA PHE A 49 3.09 4.66 11.78
C PHE A 49 1.99 4.43 12.84
N ARG A 50 0.92 3.68 12.51
CA ARG A 50 -0.12 3.25 13.47
C ARG A 50 0.19 1.90 14.10
N ASP A 51 0.91 1.02 13.41
CA ASP A 51 1.35 -0.28 13.91
C ASP A 51 2.88 -0.35 13.99
N GLU A 52 3.42 -0.11 15.19
CA GLU A 52 4.86 -0.14 15.40
C GLU A 52 5.48 -1.53 15.18
N HIS A 53 4.71 -2.61 15.40
CA HIS A 53 5.18 -3.98 15.17
C HIS A 53 5.40 -4.25 13.69
N LEU A 54 4.56 -3.67 12.83
CA LEU A 54 4.71 -3.71 11.38
C LEU A 54 5.80 -2.73 10.89
N LEU A 55 5.89 -1.54 11.50
CA LEU A 55 6.82 -0.50 11.07
C LEU A 55 8.28 -0.89 11.30
N ARG A 56 8.62 -1.37 12.50
CA ARG A 56 10.02 -1.60 12.90
C ARG A 56 10.78 -2.52 11.93
N PRO A 57 10.23 -3.65 11.46
CA PRO A 57 10.90 -4.51 10.49
C PRO A 57 11.13 -3.85 9.12
N LEU A 58 10.27 -2.90 8.75
CA LEU A 58 10.32 -2.21 7.45
C LEU A 58 11.32 -1.06 7.43
N LEU A 59 11.75 -0.57 8.58
CA LEU A 59 12.69 0.55 8.66
C LEU A 59 14.15 0.07 8.69
N PRO A 60 15.06 0.77 7.99
CA PRO A 60 16.47 0.43 8.00
C PRO A 60 17.16 0.78 9.33
N VAL A 61 16.59 1.72 10.09
CA VAL A 61 17.05 2.13 11.42
C VAL A 61 15.85 2.39 12.33
N SER A 62 16.05 2.24 13.64
CA SER A 62 15.01 2.54 14.63
C SER A 62 14.62 4.03 14.60
N PRO A 63 13.35 4.37 14.41
CA PRO A 63 12.90 5.75 14.39
C PRO A 63 12.98 6.36 15.80
N SER A 64 13.28 7.66 15.89
CA SER A 64 13.18 8.41 17.14
C SER A 64 11.72 8.56 17.58
N PHE A 65 11.49 8.87 18.86
CA PHE A 65 10.15 9.14 19.38
C PHE A 65 9.46 10.31 18.63
N GLU A 66 10.22 11.34 18.27
CA GLU A 66 9.74 12.46 17.47
C GLU A 66 9.33 12.02 16.06
N GLN A 67 10.14 11.18 15.41
CA GLN A 67 9.84 10.63 14.09
C GLN A 67 8.59 9.75 14.13
N LEU A 68 8.38 8.96 15.18
CA LEU A 68 7.16 8.15 15.36
C LEU A 68 5.90 9.03 15.47
N ILE A 69 5.98 10.16 16.19
CA ILE A 69 4.85 11.10 16.30
C ILE A 69 4.62 11.81 14.97
N ARG A 70 5.68 12.41 14.39
CA ARG A 70 5.60 13.15 13.11
C ARG A 70 5.13 12.25 11.96
N GLY A 71 5.54 10.99 11.96
CA GLY A 71 5.18 10.03 10.91
C GLY A 71 3.68 9.77 10.81
N ARG A 72 2.90 10.02 11.87
CA ARG A 72 1.43 9.93 11.80
C ARG A 72 0.78 11.06 10.99
N TYR A 73 1.48 12.17 10.79
CA TYR A 73 0.99 13.37 10.12
C TYR A 73 1.70 13.65 8.79
N GLU A 74 2.98 13.27 8.68
CA GLU A 74 3.79 13.45 7.47
C GLU A 74 4.65 12.21 7.15
N PRO A 75 4.02 11.05 6.93
CA PRO A 75 4.70 9.76 6.88
C PRO A 75 5.74 9.66 5.77
N ASN A 76 5.45 10.17 4.56
CA ASN A 76 6.39 10.09 3.43
C ASN A 76 7.66 10.90 3.66
N LYS A 77 7.55 12.06 4.32
CA LYS A 77 8.73 12.88 4.67
C LYS A 77 9.58 12.19 5.72
N VAL A 78 8.94 11.67 6.77
CA VAL A 78 9.64 10.96 7.85
C VAL A 78 10.30 9.68 7.33
N LEU A 79 9.62 8.91 6.47
CA LEU A 79 10.23 7.73 5.84
C LEU A 79 11.43 8.13 4.96
N ALA A 80 11.30 9.17 4.13
CA ALA A 80 12.42 9.64 3.33
C ALA A 80 13.62 10.07 4.20
N GLU A 81 13.38 10.76 5.33
CA GLU A 81 14.41 11.12 6.32
C GLU A 81 15.09 9.87 6.91
N ILE A 82 14.32 8.88 7.36
CA ILE A 82 14.82 7.64 7.97
C ILE A 82 15.68 6.85 6.97
N PHE A 83 15.20 6.68 5.74
CA PHE A 83 15.93 5.96 4.69
C PHE A 83 17.20 6.72 4.24
N ALA A 84 17.15 8.06 4.20
CA ALA A 84 18.34 8.87 3.93
C ALA A 84 19.39 8.76 5.04
N GLN A 85 18.98 8.75 6.32
CA GLN A 85 19.89 8.56 7.47
C GLN A 85 20.64 7.22 7.41
N ALA A 86 19.97 6.18 6.94
CA ALA A 86 20.57 4.86 6.78
C ALA A 86 21.43 4.70 5.51
N GLY A 87 21.48 5.71 4.64
CA GLY A 87 22.11 5.60 3.32
C GLY A 87 21.38 4.69 2.33
N GLU A 88 20.14 4.30 2.63
CA GLU A 88 19.33 3.41 1.80
C GLU A 88 18.42 4.19 0.84
N GLN A 89 19.04 4.77 -0.18
CA GLN A 89 18.36 5.44 -1.28
C GLN A 89 18.40 4.58 -2.56
N PRO A 90 17.39 4.68 -3.45
CA PRO A 90 16.29 5.64 -3.41
C PRO A 90 15.08 5.18 -2.59
N PHE A 91 14.50 6.13 -1.84
CA PHE A 91 13.11 6.06 -1.40
C PHE A 91 12.22 6.54 -2.56
N PRO A 92 11.10 5.87 -2.88
CA PRO A 92 10.43 4.80 -2.12
C PRO A 92 10.81 3.36 -2.50
N GLU A 93 11.72 3.13 -3.45
CA GLU A 93 12.05 1.79 -3.96
C GLU A 93 12.62 0.86 -2.88
N ALA A 94 13.45 1.40 -1.96
CA ALA A 94 13.99 0.64 -0.85
C ALA A 94 12.88 0.14 0.10
N LEU A 95 11.89 0.98 0.39
CA LEU A 95 10.72 0.58 1.18
C LEU A 95 9.90 -0.47 0.44
N ARG A 96 9.69 -0.33 -0.88
CA ARG A 96 8.94 -1.30 -1.68
C ARG A 96 9.56 -2.71 -1.59
N ARG A 97 10.88 -2.84 -1.72
CA ARG A 97 11.57 -4.14 -1.62
C ARG A 97 11.39 -4.80 -0.25
N ARG A 98 11.33 -4.00 0.81
CA ARG A 98 11.11 -4.49 2.18
C ARG A 98 9.66 -4.92 2.39
N LEU A 99 8.70 -4.16 1.84
CA LEU A 99 7.29 -4.53 1.86
C LEU A 99 7.02 -5.85 1.11
N ASP A 100 7.72 -6.10 -0.01
CA ASP A 100 7.61 -7.37 -0.76
C ASP A 100 7.96 -8.61 0.08
N GLN A 101 8.69 -8.43 1.18
CA GLN A 101 9.18 -9.50 2.06
C GLN A 101 8.49 -9.50 3.43
N ALA A 102 7.64 -8.52 3.72
CA ALA A 102 7.02 -8.36 5.02
C ALA A 102 5.69 -9.11 5.12
N ASP A 103 5.42 -9.65 6.31
CA ASP A 103 4.08 -10.12 6.64
C ASP A 103 3.18 -8.91 6.91
N LEU A 104 2.26 -8.66 5.98
CA LEU A 104 1.30 -7.56 6.03
C LEU A 104 -0.05 -7.98 6.62
N SER A 105 -0.17 -9.19 7.17
CA SER A 105 -1.44 -9.71 7.69
C SER A 105 -2.07 -8.81 8.77
N SER A 106 -1.26 -8.09 9.55
CA SER A 106 -1.78 -7.15 10.56
C SER A 106 -2.41 -5.89 9.95
N LEU A 107 -2.04 -5.50 8.73
CA LEU A 107 -2.64 -4.33 8.06
C LEU A 107 -4.13 -4.50 7.82
N TRP A 108 -4.61 -5.72 7.55
CA TRP A 108 -6.03 -5.98 7.34
C TRP A 108 -6.88 -5.77 8.60
N ALA A 109 -6.27 -5.95 9.78
CA ALA A 109 -6.91 -5.69 11.06
C ALA A 109 -7.00 -4.18 11.37
N VAL A 110 -5.99 -3.41 10.96
CA VAL A 110 -5.86 -1.98 11.29
C VAL A 110 -6.46 -1.07 10.22
N ALA A 111 -6.54 -1.53 8.96
CA ALA A 111 -7.10 -0.81 7.82
C ALA A 111 -8.16 -1.67 7.09
N PRO A 112 -9.40 -1.77 7.62
CA PRO A 112 -10.49 -2.51 7.01
C PRO A 112 -10.80 -2.13 5.55
N GLU A 113 -10.49 -0.90 5.16
CA GLU A 113 -10.58 -0.38 3.80
C GLU A 113 -9.70 -1.13 2.79
N LEU A 114 -8.68 -1.87 3.26
CA LEU A 114 -7.83 -2.70 2.43
C LEU A 114 -8.43 -4.09 2.16
N ARG A 115 -9.46 -4.54 2.90
CA ARG A 115 -10.06 -5.89 2.74
C ARG A 115 -10.45 -6.25 1.30
N PRO A 116 -10.99 -5.34 0.47
CA PRO A 116 -11.29 -5.69 -0.92
C PRO A 116 -10.03 -6.10 -1.73
N LEU A 117 -8.84 -5.61 -1.37
CA LEU A 117 -7.57 -6.07 -1.95
C LEU A 117 -7.28 -7.52 -1.61
N GLU A 118 -7.42 -7.87 -0.33
CA GLU A 118 -7.20 -9.22 0.18
C GLU A 118 -8.13 -10.22 -0.53
N GLU A 119 -9.42 -9.91 -0.59
CA GLU A 119 -10.42 -10.73 -1.28
C GLU A 119 -10.08 -10.93 -2.77
N PHE A 120 -9.65 -9.88 -3.45
CA PHE A 120 -9.27 -9.96 -4.86
C PHE A 120 -8.00 -10.80 -5.07
N LEU A 121 -6.98 -10.64 -4.23
CA LEU A 121 -5.75 -11.43 -4.31
C LEU A 121 -6.01 -12.91 -4.01
N LEU A 122 -6.82 -13.22 -2.98
CA LEU A 122 -7.24 -14.58 -2.67
C LEU A 122 -8.05 -15.19 -3.82
N GLY A 123 -8.98 -14.44 -4.41
CA GLY A 123 -9.74 -14.89 -5.58
C GLY A 123 -8.84 -15.19 -6.78
N LYS A 124 -7.79 -14.39 -7.01
CA LYS A 124 -6.79 -14.64 -8.06
C LYS A 124 -5.94 -15.87 -7.79
N LEU A 125 -5.48 -16.06 -6.55
CA LEU A 125 -4.72 -17.24 -6.16
C LEU A 125 -5.55 -18.51 -6.31
N ALA A 126 -6.82 -18.48 -5.88
CA ALA A 126 -7.75 -19.60 -6.06
C ALA A 126 -7.99 -19.91 -7.55
N ALA A 127 -8.14 -18.88 -8.40
CA ALA A 127 -8.30 -19.06 -9.85
C ALA A 127 -7.02 -19.59 -10.54
N GLN A 128 -5.84 -19.38 -9.96
CA GLN A 128 -4.55 -19.89 -10.47
C GLN A 128 -4.26 -21.33 -10.03
N GLN A 129 -5.00 -21.86 -9.05
CA GLN A 129 -4.94 -23.27 -8.64
C GLN A 129 -6.22 -24.02 -9.09
N PRO A 130 -6.45 -24.26 -10.40
CA PRO A 130 -7.51 -25.17 -10.81
C PRO A 130 -7.01 -26.60 -10.62
N GLY A 131 -7.10 -27.13 -9.39
CA GLY A 131 -6.89 -28.54 -9.12
C GLY A 131 -6.10 -28.84 -7.86
N THR A 132 -6.80 -28.99 -6.74
CA THR A 132 -6.48 -29.99 -5.72
C THR A 132 -7.78 -30.41 -5.03
N ALA A 133 -8.52 -31.29 -5.70
CA ALA A 133 -9.40 -32.22 -5.03
C ALA A 133 -8.89 -33.64 -5.37
N PRO A 134 -8.75 -34.54 -4.39
CA PRO A 134 -8.24 -35.90 -4.59
C PRO A 134 -9.18 -36.77 -5.43
#